data_AF-A0AAW1XZD5-F1
#
_entry.id   AF-A0AAW1XZD5-F1
#
_cell.length_a   1.000
_cell.length_b   1.000
_cell.length_c   1.000
_cell.angle_alpha   90.00
_cell.angle_beta   90.00
_cell.angle_gamma   90.00
#
_symmetry.space_group_name_H-M   'P 1'
#
loop_
_entity.id
_entity.type
_entity.pdbx_description
1 polymer ?
#
loop_
_entity_poly.entity_id
_entity_poly.type
_entity_poly.pdbx_seq_one_letter_code
_entity_poly.pdbx_strand_id
1 'polypeptide(L)'
;MKGLQDRRLKPAAEDLARLGCERVLVFVAEEDHLNGVGRSYVEELKKSGWKGSVEMIENLGKDHCFHLHETKDKQAVDLLNKVLLSLIHRLRTSYCMLY
;
A
#
# COMPACT_ATOMS: atom_id res chain seq x y z
N MET A 1 -19.29 13.92 1.68
CA MET A 1 -18.26 12.88 1.48
C MET A 1 -17.79 12.40 2.85
N LYS A 2 -17.62 11.09 3.08
CA LYS A 2 -17.28 10.54 4.41
C LYS A 2 -15.78 10.66 4.78
N GLY A 3 -14.97 11.37 3.98
CA GLY A 3 -13.55 11.62 4.26
C GLY A 3 -12.77 10.34 4.52
N LEU A 4 -11.98 10.31 5.59
CA LEU A 4 -11.19 9.15 6.03
C LEU A 4 -12.03 7.92 6.47
N GLN A 5 -13.35 8.07 6.59
CA GLN A 5 -14.28 6.98 6.91
C GLN A 5 -15.00 6.43 5.68
N ASP A 6 -14.54 6.81 4.47
CA ASP A 6 -15.04 6.24 3.24
C ASP A 6 -14.71 4.73 3.18
N ARG A 7 -15.71 3.90 2.86
CA ARG A 7 -15.53 2.43 2.75
C ARG A 7 -14.51 2.04 1.68
N ARG A 8 -14.24 2.92 0.71
CA ARG A 8 -13.18 2.71 -0.29
C ARG A 8 -11.78 2.79 0.32
N LEU A 9 -11.62 3.52 1.43
CA LEU A 9 -10.38 3.62 2.19
C LEU A 9 -10.28 2.58 3.30
N LYS A 10 -11.43 2.09 3.79
CA LYS A 10 -11.54 1.04 4.81
C LYS A 10 -12.45 -0.09 4.33
N PRO A 11 -11.92 -1.04 3.53
CA PRO A 11 -12.68 -2.18 3.07
C PRO A 11 -13.16 -3.05 4.24
N ALA A 12 -14.25 -3.79 4.04
CA ALA A 12 -14.71 -4.72 5.06
C ALA A 12 -13.75 -5.91 5.19
N ALA A 13 -13.66 -6.51 6.37
CA ALA A 13 -12.75 -7.63 6.62
C ALA A 13 -13.05 -8.82 5.70
N GLU A 14 -14.32 -9.05 5.36
CA GLU A 14 -14.77 -10.11 4.45
C GLU A 14 -14.26 -9.88 3.02
N ASP A 15 -14.15 -8.63 2.59
CA ASP A 15 -13.59 -8.27 1.29
C ASP A 15 -12.07 -8.48 1.27
N LEU A 16 -11.38 -8.10 2.35
CA LEU A 16 -9.93 -8.32 2.52
C LEU A 16 -9.57 -9.81 2.55
N ALA A 17 -10.39 -10.65 3.21
CA ALA A 17 -10.19 -12.09 3.28
C ALA A 17 -10.19 -12.77 1.91
N ARG A 18 -10.86 -12.15 0.92
CA ARG A 18 -11.11 -12.68 -0.42
C ARG A 18 -10.19 -12.10 -1.50
N LEU A 19 -9.15 -11.35 -1.11
CA LEU A 19 -8.17 -10.83 -2.07
C LEU A 19 -7.58 -11.98 -2.89
N GLY A 20 -7.71 -11.90 -4.22
CA GLY A 20 -7.23 -12.92 -5.16
C GLY A 20 -5.72 -12.88 -5.41
N CYS A 21 -4.99 -11.99 -4.74
CA CYS A 21 -3.54 -11.93 -4.78
C CYS A 21 -2.90 -12.77 -3.68
N GLU A 22 -1.69 -13.26 -3.95
CA GLU A 22 -0.86 -13.95 -2.95
C GLU A 22 0.01 -12.95 -2.17
N ARG A 23 0.23 -11.74 -2.71
CA ARG A 23 1.05 -10.71 -2.09
C ARG A 23 0.45 -9.31 -2.25
N VAL A 24 0.58 -8.51 -1.20
CA VAL A 24 0.23 -7.08 -1.19
C VAL A 24 1.46 -6.29 -0.78
N LEU A 25 1.75 -5.23 -1.52
CA LEU A 25 2.80 -4.26 -1.21
C LEU A 25 2.13 -2.93 -0.91
N VAL A 26 2.36 -2.39 0.28
CA VAL A 26 1.79 -1.11 0.71
C VAL A 26 2.93 -0.13 0.95
N PHE A 27 2.84 1.03 0.32
CA PHE A 27 3.73 2.15 0.62
C PHE A 27 2.92 3.22 1.34
N VAL A 28 3.49 3.76 2.41
CA VAL A 28 2.96 4.92 3.12
C VAL A 28 4.03 6.00 3.18
N ALA A 29 3.61 7.26 3.16
CA ALA A 29 4.47 8.40 3.43
C ALA A 29 4.26 8.89 4.87
N GLU A 30 5.32 9.27 5.58
CA GLU A 30 5.21 9.69 7.00
C GLU A 30 4.32 10.92 7.19
N GLU A 31 4.41 11.89 6.28
CA GLU A 31 3.70 13.16 6.37
C GLU A 31 2.32 13.13 5.67
N ASP A 32 1.98 12.00 5.03
CA ASP A 32 0.70 11.86 4.34
C ASP A 32 -0.46 11.75 5.34
N HIS A 33 -1.47 12.59 5.15
CA HIS A 33 -2.76 12.51 5.84
C HIS A 33 -3.49 11.15 5.72
N LEU A 34 -3.10 10.29 4.77
CA LEU A 34 -3.59 8.93 4.58
C LEU A 34 -2.69 7.85 5.21
N ASN A 35 -1.55 8.20 5.80
CA ASN A 35 -0.63 7.24 6.45
C ASN A 35 -1.36 6.31 7.42
N GLY A 36 -2.20 6.88 8.30
CA GLY A 36 -2.99 6.11 9.26
C GLY A 36 -3.98 5.15 8.60
N VAL A 37 -4.52 5.50 7.43
CA VAL A 37 -5.39 4.63 6.64
C VAL A 37 -4.58 3.47 6.06
N GLY A 38 -3.42 3.74 5.46
CA GLY A 38 -2.54 2.71 4.92
C GLY A 38 -2.08 1.71 5.99
N ARG A 39 -1.68 2.20 7.17
CA ARG A 39 -1.31 1.35 8.31
C ARG A 39 -2.49 0.52 8.83
N SER A 40 -3.66 1.13 8.95
CA SER A 40 -4.89 0.42 9.33
C SER A 40 -5.26 -0.67 8.32
N TYR A 41 -5.09 -0.42 7.02
CA TYR A 41 -5.36 -1.43 5.99
C TYR A 41 -4.48 -2.67 6.17
N VAL A 42 -3.19 -2.49 6.43
CA VAL A 42 -2.24 -3.59 6.68
C VAL A 42 -2.65 -4.41 7.90
N GLU A 43 -3.03 -3.76 8.99
CA GLU A 43 -3.45 -4.45 10.21
C GLU A 43 -4.77 -5.21 10.05
N GLU A 44 -5.76 -4.61 9.38
CA GLU A 44 -7.03 -5.30 9.11
C GLU A 44 -6.85 -6.42 8.08
N LEU A 45 -5.96 -6.26 7.10
CA LEU A 45 -5.63 -7.32 6.16
C LEU A 45 -5.04 -8.55 6.86
N LYS A 46 -4.11 -8.34 7.82
CA LYS A 46 -3.54 -9.44 8.63
C LYS A 46 -4.59 -10.16 9.47
N LYS A 47 -5.60 -9.43 9.98
CA LYS A 47 -6.69 -10.00 10.79
C LYS A 47 -7.80 -10.63 9.97
N SER A 48 -7.94 -10.28 8.70
CA SER A 48 -9.04 -10.71 7.82
C SER A 48 -9.10 -12.22 7.56
N GLY A 49 -8.02 -12.97 7.86
CA GLY A 49 -7.90 -14.38 7.51
C GLY A 49 -7.38 -14.64 6.10
N TRP A 50 -7.10 -13.58 5.33
CA TRP A 50 -6.35 -13.66 4.07
C TRP A 50 -5.03 -14.41 4.28
N LYS A 51 -4.68 -15.28 3.32
CA LYS A 51 -3.56 -16.23 3.45
C LYS A 51 -2.29 -15.80 2.72
N GLY A 52 -2.29 -14.64 2.09
CA GLY A 52 -1.12 -14.08 1.41
C GLY A 52 -0.16 -13.37 2.35
N SER A 53 0.88 -12.78 1.77
CA SER A 53 1.89 -12.00 2.49
C SER A 53 1.75 -10.50 2.21
N VAL A 54 1.81 -9.68 3.26
CA VAL A 54 1.82 -8.21 3.13
C VAL A 54 3.19 -7.66 3.52
N GLU A 55 3.75 -6.80 2.66
CA GLU A 55 4.94 -5.99 2.93
C GLU A 55 4.53 -4.52 2.97
N MET A 56 4.92 -3.81 4.04
CA MET A 56 4.66 -2.37 4.19
C MET A 56 5.98 -1.61 4.26
N ILE A 57 6.10 -0.54 3.49
CA ILE A 57 7.27 0.34 3.46
C ILE A 57 6.81 1.75 3.79
N GLU A 58 7.39 2.33 4.85
CA GLU A 58 7.15 3.72 5.25
C GLU A 58 8.30 4.60 4.75
N ASN A 59 7.95 5.67 4.03
CA ASN A 59 8.89 6.63 3.45
C ASN A 59 8.92 7.88 4.33
N LEU A 60 10.03 8.08 5.04
CA LEU A 60 10.18 9.13 6.03
C LEU A 60 10.38 10.51 5.37
N GLY A 61 9.76 11.53 5.95
CA GLY A 61 9.78 12.91 5.46
C GLY A 61 9.17 13.09 4.07
N LYS A 62 8.26 12.20 3.66
CA LYS A 62 7.56 12.25 2.38
C LYS A 62 6.07 12.51 2.59
N ASP A 63 5.50 13.28 1.68
CA ASP A 63 4.07 13.61 1.60
C ASP A 63 3.36 12.76 0.53
N HIS A 64 2.04 12.94 0.42
CA HIS A 64 1.15 12.22 -0.47
C HIS A 64 1.67 12.17 -1.92
N CYS A 65 1.76 10.95 -2.45
CA CYS A 65 2.17 10.71 -3.84
C CYS A 65 3.53 11.36 -4.22
N PHE A 66 4.46 11.55 -3.27
CA PHE A 66 5.75 12.20 -3.52
C PHE A 66 6.50 11.67 -4.77
N HIS A 67 6.41 10.36 -5.04
CA HIS A 67 7.05 9.70 -6.18
C HIS A 67 6.57 10.21 -7.57
N LEU A 68 5.43 10.89 -7.65
CA LEU A 68 4.95 11.53 -8.88
C LEU A 68 5.63 12.87 -9.16
N HIS A 69 6.12 13.56 -8.13
CA HIS A 69 6.63 14.93 -8.22
C HIS A 69 8.14 15.01 -7.97
N GLU A 70 8.67 14.16 -7.09
CA GLU A 70 10.08 14.09 -6.70
C GLU A 70 10.83 13.00 -7.47
N THR A 71 10.76 13.02 -8.80
CA THR A 71 11.24 11.93 -9.67
C THR A 71 12.74 11.61 -9.58
N LYS A 72 13.54 12.49 -8.97
CA LYS A 72 14.98 12.28 -8.73
C LYS A 72 15.31 11.93 -7.28
N ASP A 73 14.32 11.94 -6.40
CA ASP A 73 14.50 11.53 -5.01
C ASP A 73 14.79 10.04 -4.93
N LYS A 74 15.71 9.66 -4.05
CA LYS A 74 16.13 8.27 -3.92
C LYS A 74 15.00 7.36 -3.44
N GLN A 75 14.19 7.80 -2.47
CA GLN A 75 13.05 7.01 -1.98
C GLN A 75 11.99 6.84 -3.08
N ALA A 76 11.80 7.87 -3.93
CA ALA A 76 10.87 7.80 -5.05
C ALA A 76 11.33 6.77 -6.10
N VAL A 77 12.61 6.80 -6.45
CA VAL A 77 13.23 5.84 -7.37
C VAL A 77 13.18 4.42 -6.80
N ASP A 78 13.50 4.24 -5.52
CA ASP A 78 13.49 2.94 -4.84
C ASP A 78 12.05 2.36 -4.79
N LEU A 79 11.04 3.19 -4.51
CA LEU A 79 9.63 2.81 -4.57
C LEU A 79 9.24 2.32 -5.96
N LEU A 80 9.54 3.10 -7.01
CA LEU A 80 9.20 2.75 -8.39
C LEU A 80 9.91 1.47 -8.84
N ASN A 81 11.19 1.31 -8.48
CA ASN A 81 11.94 0.08 -8.75
C ASN A 81 11.32 -1.12 -8.04
N LYS A 82 10.93 -1.00 -6.78
CA LYS A 82 10.29 -2.07 -6.02
C LYS A 82 8.96 -2.47 -6.67
N VAL A 83 8.14 -1.51 -7.10
CA VAL A 83 6.90 -1.78 -7.87
C VAL A 83 7.21 -2.50 -9.16
N LEU A 84 8.15 -2.00 -9.97
CA LEU A 84 8.51 -2.61 -11.25
C LEU A 84 9.01 -4.05 -11.09
N LEU A 85 9.92 -4.27 -10.15
CA LEU A 85 10.46 -5.60 -9.85
C LEU A 85 9.36 -6.54 -9.35
N SER A 86 8.38 -6.03 -8.58
CA SER A 86 7.26 -6.84 -8.10
C SER A 86 6.38 -7.38 -9.23
N LEU A 87 6.28 -6.63 -10.35
CA LEU A 87 5.46 -6.96 -11.51
C LEU A 87 6.19 -7.86 -12.52
N ILE A 88 7.48 -7.60 -12.79
CA ILE A 88 8.27 -8.34 -13.79
C ILE A 88 8.51 -9.79 -13.38
N HIS A 89 8.74 -10.06 -12.10
CA HIS A 89 9.16 -11.40 -11.64
C HIS A 89 8.06 -12.49 -11.67
N ARG A 90 6.91 -12.28 -12.33
CA ARG A 90 5.76 -13.23 -12.34
C ARG A 90 5.44 -13.85 -10.97
N LEU A 91 5.72 -13.13 -9.88
CA LEU A 91 5.20 -13.47 -8.56
C LEU A 91 3.74 -13.03 -8.58
N ARG A 92 2.87 -14.03 -8.78
CA ARG A 92 1.41 -13.97 -8.85
C ARG A 92 0.82 -12.74 -8.14
N THR A 93 0.23 -11.87 -8.96
CA THR A 93 -0.66 -10.75 -8.60
C THR A 93 -0.20 -9.94 -7.38
N SER A 94 0.51 -8.83 -7.61
CA SER A 94 0.86 -7.88 -6.56
C SER A 94 -0.12 -6.70 -6.61
N TYR A 95 -0.82 -6.44 -5.52
CA TYR A 95 -1.62 -5.22 -5.36
C TYR A 95 -0.76 -4.15 -4.69
N CYS A 96 -0.67 -2.97 -5.32
CA CYS A 96 0.09 -1.83 -4.81
C CYS A 96 -0.90 -0.77 -4.36
N MET A 97 -0.84 -0.37 -3.09
CA MET A 97 -1.54 0.82 -2.60
C MET A 97 -0.54 1.86 -2.14
N LEU A 98 -0.79 3.10 -2.57
CA LEU A 98 0.02 4.27 -2.32
C LEU A 98 -0.84 5.20 -1.44
N TYR A 99 -0.42 5.36 -0.20
CA TYR A 99 -0.95 6.28 0.81
C TYR A 99 0.21 7.07 1.44
#